data_AF-A0A1I8BB59-F1
#
_entry.id   AF-A0A1I8BB59-F1
#
_cell.length_a   1.000
_cell.length_b   1.000
_cell.length_c   1.000
_cell.angle_alpha   90.00
_cell.angle_beta   90.00
_cell.angle_gamma   90.00
#
_symmetry.space_group_name_H-M   'P 1'
#
loop_
_entity.id
_entity.type
_entity.pdbx_description
1 polymer ?
#
loop_
_entity_poly.entity_id
_entity_poly.type
_entity_poly.pdbx_seq_one_letter_code
_entity_poly.pdbx_strand_id
1 'polypeptide(L)' 'MIREGVFDAILLISVLHHIPVEQRRINCIKKCLIISLPKLSYILIVVWAKEQRQFLAFPSSDVS' A
#
# COMPACT_ATOMS: atom_id res chain seq x y z
N MET A 1 -16.81 -6.82 -15.13
CA MET A 1 -15.65 -6.52 -16.00
C MET A 1 -14.59 -5.87 -15.13
N ILE A 2 -13.43 -6.52 -14.94
CA ILE A 2 -12.29 -5.87 -14.27
C ILE A 2 -11.74 -4.87 -15.27
N ARG A 3 -11.68 -3.60 -14.89
CA ARG A 3 -11.11 -2.52 -15.69
C ARG A 3 -9.59 -2.65 -15.63
N GLU A 4 -9.01 -3.37 -16.59
CA GLU A 4 -7.56 -3.52 -16.72
C GLU A 4 -6.94 -2.26 -17.32
N GLY A 5 -5.79 -1.84 -16.78
CA GLY A 5 -5.04 -0.71 -17.33
C GLY A 5 -5.81 0.61 -17.38
N VAL A 6 -6.51 0.98 -16.31
CA VAL A 6 -7.35 2.19 -16.28
C VAL A 6 -6.83 3.25 -15.31
N PHE A 7 -5.98 2.89 -14.35
CA PHE A 7 -5.50 3.83 -13.34
C PHE A 7 -4.07 4.31 -13.63
N ASP A 8 -3.89 5.63 -13.76
CA ASP A 8 -2.58 6.29 -13.85
C ASP A 8 -1.82 6.26 -12.51
N ALA A 9 -2.52 6.09 -11.39
CA ALA A 9 -1.91 5.96 -10.09
C ALA A 9 -2.74 5.08 -9.14
N ILE A 10 -2.05 4.37 -8.24
CA ILE A 10 -2.66 3.57 -7.17
C ILE A 10 -1.95 3.88 -5.86
N LEU A 11 -2.75 4.14 -4.80
CA LEU A 11 -2.27 4.40 -3.45
C LEU A 11 -2.74 3.27 -2.51
N LEU A 12 -1.79 2.58 -1.89
CA LEU A 12 -2.03 1.57 -0.85
C LEU A 12 -1.40 2.06 0.46
N ILE A 13 -2.13 2.92 1.18
CA ILE A 13 -1.62 3.57 2.39
C ILE A 13 -2.16 2.85 3.62
N SER A 14 -1.28 2.21 4.40
CA SER A 14 -1.64 1.61 5.69
C SER A 14 -2.78 0.57 5.60
N VAL A 15 -2.90 -0.13 4.47
CA VAL A 15 -3.98 -1.12 4.25
C VAL A 15 -3.49 -2.57 4.23
N LEU A 16 -2.30 -2.82 3.66
CA LEU A 16 -1.82 -4.20 3.44
C LEU A 16 -1.55 -4.94 4.76
N HIS A 17 -1.23 -4.22 5.84
CA HIS A 17 -0.94 -4.83 7.14
C HIS A 17 -2.19 -5.39 7.83
N HIS A 18 -3.40 -5.02 7.40
CA HIS A 18 -4.65 -5.64 7.87
C HIS A 18 -4.91 -7.02 7.26
N ILE A 19 -4.16 -7.42 6.23
CA ILE A 19 -4.31 -8.72 5.57
C ILE A 19 -3.32 -9.69 6.20
N PRO A 20 -3.75 -10.64 7.05
CA PRO A 20 -2.84 -11.47 7.83
C PRO A 20 -2.10 -12.51 6.96
N VAL A 21 -2.76 -13.00 5.91
CA VAL A 21 -2.21 -14.03 5.02
C VAL A 21 -1.33 -13.40 3.94
N GLU A 22 -0.06 -13.79 3.92
CA GLU A 22 0.93 -13.29 2.96
C GLU A 22 0.49 -13.43 1.50
N GLN A 23 0.00 -14.62 1.12
CA GLN A 23 -0.46 -14.87 -0.24
C GLN A 23 -1.60 -13.92 -0.65
N ARG A 24 -2.44 -13.49 0.29
CA ARG A 24 -3.51 -12.52 0.03
C ARG A 24 -2.97 -11.11 -0.17
N ARG A 25 -1.91 -10.72 0.56
CA ARG A 25 -1.19 -9.44 0.33
C ARG A 25 -0.57 -9.42 -1.07
N ILE A 26 0.13 -10.49 -1.44
CA ILE A 26 0.74 -10.63 -2.78
C ILE A 26 -0.33 -10.56 -3.87
N ASN A 27 -1.45 -11.26 -3.70
CA ASN A 27 -2.56 -11.22 -4.66
C ASN A 27 -3.19 -9.82 -4.74
N CYS A 28 -3.26 -9.07 -3.65
CA CYS A 28 -3.72 -7.68 -3.66
C CYS A 28 -2.79 -6.81 -4.53
N ILE A 29 -1.48 -6.87 -4.30
CA ILE A 29 -0.48 -6.14 -5.09
C ILE A 29 -0.56 -6.52 -6.58
N LYS A 30 -0.68 -7.81 -6.90
CA LYS A 30 -0.85 -8.29 -8.28
C LYS A 30 -2.10 -7.72 -8.95
N LYS A 31 -3.22 -7.63 -8.22
CA LYS A 31 -4.44 -7.00 -8.75
C LYS A 31 -4.25 -5.52 -9.02
N CYS A 32 -3.50 -4.81 -8.18
CA CYS A 32 -3.14 -3.41 -8.43
C CYS A 32 -2.34 -3.25 -9.73
N LEU A 33 -1.39 -4.14 -9.99
CA LEU A 33 -0.65 -4.14 -11.26
C LEU A 33 -1.55 -4.35 -12.49
N ILE A 34 -2.56 -5.23 -12.39
CA ILE A 34 -3.49 -5.51 -13.49
C ILE A 34 -4.35 -4.28 -13.84
N ILE A 35 -4.81 -3.55 -12.84
CA ILE A 35 -5.69 -2.38 -13.05
C ILE A 35 -4.91 -1.10 -13.38
N SER A 36 -3.58 -1.09 -13.15
CA SER A 36 -2.70 0.05 -13.42
C SER A 36 -2.35 0.19 -14.90
N LEU A 37 -2.32 1.41 -15.43
CA LEU A 37 -1.95 1.71 -16.81
C LEU A 37 -0.51 1.25 -17.12
N PRO A 38 -0.27 0.45 -18.18
CA PRO A 38 1.07 -0.02 -18.50
C PRO A 38 2.04 1.14 -18.77
N LYS A 39 3.26 1.07 -18.21
CA LYS A 39 4.39 1.99 -18.45
C LYS A 39 4.25 3.44 -17.98
N LEU A 40 3.05 3.88 -17.63
CA LEU A 40 2.77 5.27 -17.21
C LEU A 40 2.22 5.38 -15.79
N SER A 41 1.94 4.24 -15.14
CA SER A 41 1.35 4.25 -13.81
C SER A 41 2.38 4.21 -12.68
N TYR A 42 2.01 4.85 -11.58
CA TYR A 42 2.75 4.79 -10.32
C TYR A 42 1.93 4.05 -9.26
N ILE A 43 2.58 3.13 -8.54
CA ILE A 43 1.98 2.46 -7.39
C ILE A 43 2.80 2.84 -6.15
N LEU A 44 2.16 3.56 -5.22
CA LEU A 44 2.75 3.87 -3.92
C LEU A 44 2.17 2.93 -2.87
N ILE A 45 3.05 2.25 -2.14
CA ILE A 45 2.69 1.34 -1.06
C ILE A 45 3.34 1.83 0.22
N VAL A 46 2.53 2.17 1.22
CA VAL A 46 2.99 2.55 2.56
C VAL A 46 2.52 1.49 3.54
N VAL A 47 3.46 0.82 4.19
CA VAL A 47 3.20 -0.25 5.15
C VAL A 47 4.09 -0.08 6.38
N TRP A 48 3.62 -0.59 7.50
CA TRP A 48 4.40 -0.63 8.72
C TRP A 48 5.56 -1.61 8.55
N ALA A 49 6.78 -1.14 8.83
CA ALA A 49 7.96 -1.98 8.85
C ALA A 49 8.01 -2.76 10.16
N LYS A 50 8.38 -4.05 10.10
CA LYS A 50 8.58 -4.87 11.29
C LYS A 50 9.77 -4.36 12.12
N GLU A 51 10.75 -3.79 11.43
CA GLU A 51 11.99 -3.23 11.96
C GLU A 51 11.78 -1.84 12.58
N GLN A 52 10.55 -1.31 12.58
CA GLN A 52 10.22 -0.08 13.29
C GLN A 52 10.53 -0.27 14.77
N ARG A 53 11.70 0.23 15.20
CA ARG A 53 12.08 0.28 16.61
C ARG A 53 10.97 1.02 17.37
N GLN A 54 10.65 0.59 18.59
CA GLN A 54 9.64 1.20 19.47
C GLN A 54 9.97 2.64 19.94
N PHE A 55 10.71 3.41 19.15
CA PHE A 55 11.15 4.76 19.42
C PHE A 55 10.79 5.58 18.17
N LEU A 56 9.86 6.53 18.18
CA LEU A 56 9.48 7.46 19.23
C LEU A 56 7.96 7.41 19.36
N ALA A 57 7.43 7.39 20.59
CA ALA A 57 6.09 7.91 20.81
C ALA A 57 6.13 9.34 20.24
N PHE A 58 5.40 9.63 19.17
CA PHE A 58 5.15 11.01 18.79
C PHE A 58 4.32 11.59 19.93
N PRO A 59 4.89 12.43 20.82
CA PRO A 59 4.08 13.04 21.84
C PRO A 59 3.00 13.84 21.10
N SER A 60 1.75 13.71 21.53
CA SER A 60 0.61 14.43 20.92
C SER A 60 0.80 15.96 20.88
N SER A 61 1.81 16.50 21.57
CA SER A 61 2.26 17.88 21.51
C SER A 61 2.87 18.31 20.16
N ASP A 62 3.24 17.37 19.29
CA ASP A 62 3.81 17.71 17.98
C ASP A 62 2.72 18.02 16.92
N VAL A 63 1.44 17.99 17.31
CA VAL A 63 0.27 18.23 16.46
C VAL A 63 -0.54 19.47 16.91
N SER A 64 0.01 20.29 17.82
CA SER A 64 -0.58 21.55 18.26
C SER A 64 0.07 22.77 17.63
#